data_AF-A0A0X3P8U8-F1
#
_entry.id   AF-A0A0X3P8U8-F1
#
_cell.length_a   1.000
_cell.length_b   1.000
_cell.length_c   1.000
_cell.angle_alpha   90.00
_cell.angle_beta   90.00
_cell.angle_gamma   90.00
#
_symmetry.space_group_name_H-M   'P 1'
#
loop_
_entity.id
_entity.type
_entity.pdbx_description
1 polymer ?
#
loop_
_entity_poly.entity_id
_entity_poly.type
_entity_poly.pdbx_seq_one_letter_code
_entity_poly.pdbx_strand_id
1 'polypeptide(L)'
;MSKFFVILITLFLSLCGDPKYYDSSLRQGYSLTAMGSKTAYVNNGLVAYRERVKSGDRLVHMNLLFRHGTRSPEKAFMKKMKRWAQHFKSRKELSDFNFTLNCGGTMSKELLPTGERELQDLGIRWRSRVSLRFRQPLYAQVYVSPTNRTAASARAFVSKFFDNPSSVHYEEDYQRLRFFDTCTRYTRTIRKNKTLLVEWYAFQKGPEMKKVLGEVVADNNLYDLNITLDDLEDFYKMASHEASVMQPDEKVSGWLKLFRPEHLYVLEYLHDLKALPKLTAV
;
A
#
# COMPACT_ATOMS: atom_id res chain seq x y z
N MET A 1 -34.06 28.56 31.21
CA MET A 1 -32.85 28.03 30.55
C MET A 1 -33.09 28.09 29.05
N SER A 2 -32.44 29.06 28.40
CA SER A 2 -32.86 29.64 27.13
C SER A 2 -32.63 28.71 25.94
N LYS A 3 -33.56 28.74 24.97
CA LYS A 3 -33.46 28.09 23.65
C LYS A 3 -32.11 28.32 22.96
N PHE A 4 -31.39 29.39 23.32
CA PHE A 4 -30.02 29.66 22.90
C PHE A 4 -29.00 28.58 23.29
N PHE A 5 -29.13 27.94 24.45
CA PHE A 5 -28.16 26.93 24.90
C PHE A 5 -28.30 25.62 24.12
N VAL A 6 -29.52 25.26 23.72
CA VAL A 6 -29.81 24.09 22.88
C VAL A 6 -29.35 24.31 21.43
N ILE A 7 -29.49 25.54 20.91
CA ILE A 7 -28.98 25.93 19.59
C ILE A 7 -27.43 25.90 19.55
N LEU A 8 -26.76 26.33 20.63
CA LEU A 8 -25.30 26.28 20.69
C LEU A 8 -24.76 24.83 20.74
N ILE A 9 -25.43 23.92 21.45
CA ILE A 9 -25.05 22.50 21.50
C ILE A 9 -25.30 21.80 20.16
N THR A 10 -26.38 22.13 19.46
CA THR A 10 -26.66 21.57 18.12
C THR A 10 -25.72 22.12 17.04
N LEU A 11 -25.29 23.38 17.15
CA LEU A 11 -24.22 23.93 16.29
C LEU A 11 -22.84 23.35 16.62
N PHE A 12 -22.52 23.07 17.89
CA PHE A 12 -21.27 22.40 18.26
C PHE A 12 -21.22 20.94 17.78
N LEU A 13 -22.35 20.22 17.85
CA LEU A 13 -22.47 18.87 17.32
C LEU A 13 -22.46 18.84 15.78
N SER A 14 -22.88 19.90 15.09
CA SER A 14 -22.77 20.00 13.62
C SER A 14 -21.41 20.52 13.12
N LEU A 15 -20.58 21.09 14.01
CA LEU A 15 -19.22 21.56 13.72
C LEU A 15 -18.14 20.51 14.02
N CYS A 16 -18.49 19.43 14.72
CA CYS A 16 -17.82 18.14 14.53
C CYS A 16 -18.31 17.57 13.19
N GLY A 17 -17.87 18.19 12.09
CA GLY A 17 -17.93 17.51 10.81
C GLY A 17 -17.26 16.17 10.98
N ASP A 18 -17.94 15.08 10.61
CA ASP A 18 -17.36 13.75 10.55
C ASP A 18 -15.95 13.92 9.99
N PRO A 19 -14.88 13.50 10.70
CA PRO A 19 -13.57 13.49 10.09
C PRO A 19 -13.75 12.70 8.81
N LYS A 20 -13.63 13.37 7.66
CA LYS A 20 -13.67 12.71 6.37
C LYS A 20 -12.47 11.80 6.40
N TYR A 21 -12.68 10.56 6.84
CA TYR A 21 -11.67 9.55 6.86
C TYR A 21 -11.11 9.49 5.43
N TYR A 22 -9.80 9.26 5.34
CA TYR A 22 -9.06 9.11 4.09
C TYR A 22 -9.68 8.07 3.14
N ASP A 23 -10.56 7.22 3.68
CA ASP A 23 -11.18 6.08 3.04
C ASP A 23 -12.68 6.05 3.34
N SER A 24 -13.50 5.90 2.30
CA SER A 24 -14.96 5.79 2.42
C SER A 24 -15.41 4.45 3.01
N SER A 25 -14.51 3.48 3.14
CA SER A 25 -14.79 2.14 3.66
C SER A 25 -13.79 1.75 4.75
N LEU A 26 -14.23 1.78 6.01
CA LEU A 26 -13.46 1.27 7.15
C LEU A 26 -13.85 -0.16 7.48
N ARG A 27 -12.87 -0.98 7.83
CA ARG A 27 -13.09 -2.34 8.34
C ARG A 27 -12.75 -2.39 9.81
N GLN A 28 -13.78 -2.50 10.66
CA GLN A 28 -13.64 -2.43 12.12
C GLN A 28 -12.86 -1.17 12.57
N GLY A 29 -13.10 -0.04 11.89
CA GLY A 29 -12.42 1.23 12.15
C GLY A 29 -11.12 1.45 11.38
N TYR A 30 -10.50 0.40 10.82
CA TYR A 30 -9.24 0.53 10.08
C TYR A 30 -9.46 0.85 8.60
N SER A 31 -8.70 1.80 8.07
CA SER A 31 -8.51 1.91 6.61
C SER A 31 -7.45 0.91 6.17
N LEU A 32 -7.82 0.02 5.24
CA LEU A 32 -6.88 -0.94 4.65
C LEU A 32 -6.04 -0.33 3.53
N THR A 33 -6.30 0.93 3.17
CA THR A 33 -5.60 1.66 2.12
C THR A 33 -4.60 2.69 2.67
N ALA A 34 -4.77 3.10 3.93
CA ALA A 34 -3.88 4.01 4.66
C ALA A 34 -2.61 3.31 5.21
N MET A 35 -1.87 2.62 4.33
CA MET A 35 -0.56 2.05 4.68
C MET A 35 0.50 2.23 3.59
N GLY A 36 0.42 3.38 2.90
CA GLY A 36 1.35 3.82 1.87
C GLY A 36 1.56 2.78 0.77
N SER A 37 2.83 2.55 0.40
CA SER A 37 3.19 1.70 -0.76
C SER A 37 3.00 0.18 -0.57
N LYS A 38 2.45 -0.25 0.56
CA LYS A 38 2.33 -1.65 1.01
C LYS A 38 0.90 -2.14 1.14
N THR A 39 -0.06 -1.37 0.63
CA THR A 39 -1.47 -1.75 0.55
C THR A 39 -1.80 -2.35 -0.80
N ALA A 40 -2.94 -3.06 -0.84
CA ALA A 40 -3.52 -3.52 -2.08
C ALA A 40 -3.96 -2.33 -2.93
N TYR A 41 -4.00 -2.51 -4.25
CA TYR A 41 -4.52 -1.48 -5.14
C TYR A 41 -6.02 -1.28 -4.91
N VAL A 42 -6.41 -0.04 -4.61
CA VAL A 42 -7.81 0.39 -4.53
C VAL A 42 -8.03 1.60 -5.43
N ASN A 43 -9.16 1.62 -6.11
CA ASN A 43 -9.59 2.79 -6.85
C ASN A 43 -10.30 3.75 -5.90
N ASN A 44 -9.58 4.77 -5.41
CA ASN A 44 -10.08 5.72 -4.42
C ASN A 44 -11.02 6.79 -5.02
N GLY A 45 -11.72 6.48 -6.12
CA GLY A 45 -12.68 7.38 -6.74
C GLY A 45 -12.08 8.65 -7.37
N LEU A 46 -10.74 8.75 -7.45
CA LEU A 46 -10.08 9.87 -8.10
C LEU A 46 -10.49 9.93 -9.57
N VAL A 47 -11.16 11.02 -9.93
CA VAL A 47 -11.56 11.32 -11.29
C VAL A 47 -10.48 12.18 -11.95
N ALA A 48 -10.26 11.95 -13.24
CA ALA A 48 -9.34 12.79 -14.00
C ALA A 48 -9.84 14.24 -13.96
N TYR A 49 -8.91 15.18 -13.74
CA TYR A 49 -9.21 16.61 -13.79
C TYR A 49 -9.71 17.05 -15.18
N ARG A 50 -9.28 16.34 -16.23
CA ARG A 50 -9.73 16.59 -17.61
C ARG A 50 -11.02 15.84 -17.89
N GLU A 51 -11.94 16.51 -18.58
CA GLU A 51 -13.16 15.91 -19.10
C GLU A 51 -12.85 14.64 -19.89
N ARG A 52 -13.78 13.68 -19.84
CA ARG A 52 -13.70 12.51 -20.73
C ARG A 52 -13.77 12.97 -22.19
N VAL A 53 -13.09 12.21 -23.04
CA VAL A 53 -13.18 12.20 -24.51
C VAL A 53 -14.55 12.69 -24.97
N LYS A 54 -14.61 13.80 -25.71
CA LYS A 54 -15.87 14.41 -26.17
C LYS A 54 -16.50 13.53 -27.25
N SER A 55 -17.80 13.71 -27.48
CA SER A 55 -18.47 13.05 -28.61
C SER A 55 -17.76 13.43 -29.92
N GLY A 56 -17.30 12.44 -30.68
CA GLY A 56 -16.52 12.62 -31.92
C GLY A 56 -15.00 12.46 -31.77
N ASP A 57 -14.46 12.48 -30.56
CA ASP A 57 -13.04 12.24 -30.33
C ASP A 57 -12.69 10.75 -30.51
N ARG A 58 -11.52 10.49 -31.11
CA ARG A 58 -11.02 9.13 -31.35
C ARG A 58 -9.77 8.88 -30.52
N LEU A 59 -9.81 7.86 -29.66
CA LEU A 59 -8.59 7.36 -29.00
C LEU A 59 -7.63 6.79 -30.07
N VAL A 60 -6.43 7.36 -30.16
CA VAL A 60 -5.43 6.97 -31.17
C VAL A 60 -4.19 6.29 -30.57
N HIS A 61 -3.93 6.52 -29.28
CA HIS A 61 -2.75 6.00 -28.58
C HIS A 61 -3.05 5.84 -27.09
N MET A 62 -2.39 4.87 -26.45
CA MET A 62 -2.51 4.65 -25.02
C MET A 62 -1.13 4.29 -24.44
N ASN A 63 -0.70 5.02 -23.41
CA ASN A 63 0.47 4.68 -22.60
C ASN A 63 0.00 4.27 -21.21
N LEU A 64 0.39 3.07 -20.78
CA LEU A 64 0.06 2.53 -19.47
C LEU A 64 1.35 2.23 -18.71
N LEU A 65 1.45 2.74 -17.48
CA LEU A 65 2.56 2.45 -16.57
C LEU A 65 1.99 1.88 -15.28
N PHE A 66 2.32 0.62 -14.99
CA PHE A 66 1.86 -0.07 -13.79
C PHE A 66 3.03 -0.51 -12.93
N ARG A 67 2.84 -0.42 -11.61
CA ARG A 67 3.67 -1.14 -10.65
C ARG A 67 3.24 -2.62 -10.64
N HIS A 68 4.12 -3.49 -10.16
CA HIS A 68 3.72 -4.85 -9.81
C HIS A 68 2.59 -4.85 -8.77
N GLY A 69 1.78 -5.91 -8.75
CA GLY A 69 0.72 -6.10 -7.75
C GLY A 69 1.26 -6.48 -6.37
N THR A 70 0.34 -6.70 -5.43
CA THR A 70 0.64 -7.17 -4.08
C THR A 70 1.56 -8.40 -4.07
N ARG A 71 2.59 -8.35 -3.22
CA ARG A 71 3.67 -9.35 -3.18
C ARG A 71 4.00 -9.79 -1.76
N SER A 72 4.60 -10.98 -1.64
CA SER A 72 5.12 -11.47 -0.38
C SER A 72 6.26 -10.58 0.14
N PRO A 73 6.48 -10.54 1.47
CA PRO A 73 7.66 -9.91 2.03
C PRO A 73 8.97 -10.61 1.62
N GLU A 74 10.07 -10.05 2.09
CA GLU A 74 11.38 -10.68 1.90
C GLU A 74 11.54 -11.85 2.88
N LYS A 75 12.28 -12.90 2.50
CA LYS A 75 12.45 -14.10 3.35
C LYS A 75 12.94 -13.77 4.77
N ALA A 76 13.87 -12.81 4.90
CA ALA A 76 14.36 -12.36 6.21
C ALA A 76 13.25 -11.69 7.05
N PHE A 77 12.39 -10.90 6.42
CA PHE A 77 11.26 -10.25 7.09
C PHE A 77 10.19 -11.27 7.51
N MET A 78 9.90 -12.26 6.68
CA MET A 78 9.00 -13.38 7.05
C MET A 78 9.49 -14.14 8.28
N LYS A 79 10.81 -14.35 8.40
CA LYS A 79 11.40 -14.94 9.61
C LYS A 79 11.18 -14.03 10.83
N LYS A 80 11.38 -12.71 10.70
CA LYS A 80 11.11 -11.75 11.80
C LYS A 80 9.63 -11.79 12.21
N MET A 81 8.71 -11.77 11.25
CA MET A 81 7.27 -11.84 11.48
C MET A 81 6.86 -13.15 12.19
N LYS A 82 7.39 -14.30 11.78
CA LYS A 82 7.11 -15.60 12.43
C LYS A 82 7.55 -15.62 13.90
N ARG A 83 8.72 -15.05 14.22
CA ARG A 83 9.21 -14.98 15.62
C ARG A 83 8.28 -14.15 16.48
N TRP A 84 7.88 -12.97 16.00
CA TRP A 84 6.94 -12.10 16.71
C TRP A 84 5.56 -12.75 16.87
N ALA A 85 5.05 -13.43 15.84
CA ALA A 85 3.78 -14.14 15.92
C ALA A 85 3.80 -15.23 17.01
N GLN A 86 4.89 -16.01 17.08
CA GLN A 86 5.07 -17.04 18.11
C GLN A 86 5.13 -16.44 19.51
N HIS A 87 5.89 -15.35 19.66
CA HIS A 87 6.05 -14.68 20.93
C HIS A 87 4.75 -14.03 21.43
N PHE A 88 4.00 -13.37 20.54
CA PHE A 88 2.70 -12.77 20.88
C PHE A 88 1.61 -13.82 21.12
N LYS A 89 1.63 -14.94 20.41
CA LYS A 89 0.68 -16.05 20.64
C LYS A 89 0.81 -16.67 22.03
N SER A 90 1.98 -16.63 22.66
CA SER A 90 2.16 -17.14 24.03
C SER A 90 1.64 -16.20 25.12
N ARG A 91 1.11 -15.02 24.77
CA ARG A 91 0.73 -13.98 25.73
C ARG A 91 -0.78 -14.00 25.97
N LYS A 92 -1.18 -13.94 27.23
CA LYS A 92 -2.60 -14.01 27.61
C LYS A 92 -3.35 -12.74 27.18
N GLU A 93 -2.66 -11.61 27.22
CA GLU A 93 -3.17 -10.29 26.88
C GLU A 93 -3.49 -10.14 25.38
N LEU A 94 -2.92 -11.02 24.56
CA LEU A 94 -3.12 -11.06 23.11
C LEU A 94 -3.89 -12.32 22.67
N SER A 95 -4.60 -13.01 23.56
CA SER A 95 -5.30 -14.27 23.24
C SER A 95 -6.33 -14.12 22.11
N ASP A 96 -6.93 -12.93 22.01
CA ASP A 96 -7.99 -12.62 21.03
C ASP A 96 -7.43 -12.10 19.68
N PHE A 97 -6.09 -12.04 19.57
CA PHE A 97 -5.39 -11.54 18.40
C PHE A 97 -4.93 -12.73 17.55
N ASN A 98 -5.39 -12.78 16.31
CA ASN A 98 -4.94 -13.79 15.36
C ASN A 98 -3.78 -13.24 14.51
N PHE A 99 -2.54 -13.51 14.93
CA PHE A 99 -1.33 -13.11 14.19
C PHE A 99 -1.09 -14.04 12.99
N THR A 100 -1.81 -13.75 11.90
CA THR A 100 -1.74 -14.49 10.63
C THR A 100 -0.41 -14.27 9.89
N LEU A 101 -0.10 -15.18 8.96
CA LEU A 101 1.05 -15.10 8.05
C LEU A 101 0.59 -15.28 6.60
N ASN A 102 -0.61 -14.79 6.28
CA ASN A 102 -1.28 -14.99 4.99
C ASN A 102 -0.55 -14.28 3.84
N CYS A 103 0.27 -13.26 4.15
CA CYS A 103 1.13 -12.58 3.20
C CYS A 103 2.38 -13.39 2.78
N GLY A 104 2.53 -14.63 3.28
CA GLY A 104 3.60 -15.53 2.90
C GLY A 104 3.54 -15.93 1.42
N GLY A 105 4.72 -16.16 0.84
CA GLY A 105 4.87 -16.75 -0.50
C GLY A 105 5.84 -17.93 -0.45
N THR A 106 5.86 -18.73 -1.50
CA THR A 106 6.83 -19.82 -1.67
C THR A 106 8.23 -19.26 -1.88
N MET A 107 8.31 -18.13 -2.60
CA MET A 107 9.54 -17.41 -2.90
C MET A 107 9.55 -16.02 -2.26
N SER A 108 10.75 -15.46 -2.10
CA SER A 108 10.93 -14.10 -1.59
C SER A 108 10.45 -13.07 -2.62
N LYS A 109 9.64 -12.09 -2.19
CA LYS A 109 9.13 -11.00 -3.07
C LYS A 109 8.31 -11.50 -4.26
N GLU A 110 7.66 -12.65 -4.09
CA GLU A 110 6.79 -13.28 -5.08
C GLU A 110 5.48 -12.50 -5.25
N LEU A 111 4.93 -12.45 -6.47
CA LEU A 111 3.59 -11.92 -6.70
C LEU A 111 2.57 -12.85 -6.05
N LEU A 112 1.70 -12.33 -5.19
CA LEU A 112 0.68 -13.13 -4.51
C LEU A 112 -0.60 -13.21 -5.34
N PRO A 113 -1.50 -14.18 -5.07
CA PRO A 113 -2.79 -14.29 -5.76
C PRO A 113 -3.63 -13.01 -5.72
N THR A 114 -3.57 -12.25 -4.62
CA THR A 114 -4.21 -10.92 -4.54
C THR A 114 -3.59 -9.94 -5.53
N GLY A 115 -2.25 -9.90 -5.65
CA GLY A 115 -1.57 -9.06 -6.63
C GLY A 115 -1.82 -9.47 -8.07
N GLU A 116 -1.98 -10.76 -8.35
CA GLU A 116 -2.40 -11.23 -9.67
C GLU A 116 -3.81 -10.74 -10.01
N ARG A 117 -4.77 -10.91 -9.09
CA ARG A 117 -6.15 -10.42 -9.25
C ARG A 117 -6.20 -8.91 -9.48
N GLU A 118 -5.42 -8.13 -8.74
CA GLU A 118 -5.33 -6.67 -8.94
C GLU A 118 -5.02 -6.29 -10.41
N LEU A 119 -4.07 -6.98 -11.03
CA LEU A 119 -3.66 -6.71 -12.41
C LEU A 119 -4.66 -7.27 -13.43
N GLN A 120 -5.26 -8.43 -13.15
CA GLN A 120 -6.34 -8.99 -13.95
C GLN A 120 -7.53 -8.02 -13.98
N ASP A 121 -7.97 -7.54 -12.83
CA ASP A 121 -9.07 -6.58 -12.69
C ASP A 121 -8.75 -5.26 -13.40
N LEU A 122 -7.50 -4.80 -13.31
CA LEU A 122 -7.04 -3.64 -14.05
C LEU A 122 -7.12 -3.86 -15.57
N GLY A 123 -6.76 -5.06 -16.04
CA GLY A 123 -6.91 -5.49 -17.44
C GLY A 123 -8.37 -5.44 -17.90
N ILE A 124 -9.28 -6.04 -17.14
CA ILE A 124 -10.74 -6.00 -17.42
C ILE A 124 -11.23 -4.55 -17.49
N ARG A 125 -10.80 -3.72 -16.53
CA ARG A 125 -11.24 -2.33 -16.43
C ARG A 125 -10.74 -1.46 -17.58
N TRP A 126 -9.54 -1.71 -18.08
CA TRP A 126 -9.04 -0.99 -19.27
C TRP A 126 -9.70 -1.51 -20.55
N ARG A 127 -9.91 -2.82 -20.65
CA ARG A 127 -10.59 -3.45 -21.77
C ARG A 127 -12.00 -2.88 -21.99
N SER A 128 -12.74 -2.60 -20.92
CA SER A 128 -14.08 -2.00 -21.01
C SER A 128 -14.10 -0.52 -21.42
N ARG A 129 -12.96 0.18 -21.36
CA ARG A 129 -12.85 1.63 -21.68
C ARG A 129 -12.32 1.93 -23.06
N VAL A 130 -11.78 0.93 -23.76
CA VAL A 130 -11.14 1.11 -25.07
C VAL A 130 -11.94 0.39 -26.15
N SER A 131 -11.83 0.90 -27.38
CA SER A 131 -12.42 0.25 -28.55
C SER A 131 -11.76 -1.10 -28.83
N LEU A 132 -12.45 -1.96 -29.58
CA LEU A 132 -11.96 -3.30 -29.94
C LEU A 132 -10.57 -3.28 -30.60
N ARG A 133 -10.22 -2.20 -31.32
CA ARG A 133 -8.91 -2.08 -31.98
C ARG A 133 -7.74 -2.10 -30.99
N PHE A 134 -7.91 -1.57 -29.78
CA PHE A 134 -6.86 -1.59 -28.73
C PHE A 134 -6.74 -2.94 -28.03
N ARG A 135 -7.70 -3.85 -28.22
CA ARG A 135 -7.68 -5.20 -27.64
C ARG A 135 -6.89 -6.19 -28.49
N GLN A 136 -6.44 -5.76 -29.66
CA GLN A 136 -5.62 -6.54 -30.58
C GLN A 136 -4.13 -6.25 -30.29
N PRO A 137 -3.27 -7.28 -30.17
CA PRO A 137 -1.89 -7.10 -29.73
C PRO A 137 -0.93 -6.64 -30.85
N LEU A 138 -1.41 -6.49 -32.09
CA LEU A 138 -0.57 -6.28 -33.29
C LEU A 138 0.45 -5.13 -33.16
N TYR A 139 0.05 -4.02 -32.51
CA TYR A 139 0.91 -2.86 -32.28
C TYR A 139 1.22 -2.62 -30.80
N ALA A 140 0.92 -3.61 -29.95
CA ALA A 140 1.15 -3.49 -28.52
C ALA A 140 2.64 -3.68 -28.22
N GLN A 141 3.21 -2.73 -27.48
CA GLN A 141 4.55 -2.85 -26.91
C GLN A 141 4.41 -3.01 -25.40
N VAL A 142 4.87 -4.16 -24.88
CA VAL A 142 4.81 -4.46 -23.44
C VAL A 142 6.23 -4.57 -22.89
N TYR A 143 6.62 -3.56 -22.12
CA TYR A 143 7.91 -3.51 -21.45
C TYR A 143 7.79 -3.96 -20.00
N VAL A 144 8.70 -4.81 -19.54
CA VAL A 144 8.77 -5.27 -18.15
C VAL A 144 10.15 -5.04 -17.57
N SER A 145 10.22 -4.66 -16.29
CA SER A 145 11.51 -4.67 -15.59
C SER A 145 11.89 -6.13 -15.29
N PRO A 146 13.19 -6.48 -15.24
CA PRO A 146 13.69 -7.85 -15.08
C PRO A 146 13.52 -8.38 -13.64
N THR A 147 12.26 -8.56 -13.23
CA THR A 147 11.93 -9.22 -11.96
C THR A 147 10.72 -10.13 -12.14
N ASN A 148 10.72 -11.30 -11.50
CA ASN A 148 9.65 -12.29 -11.64
C ASN A 148 8.26 -11.70 -11.35
N ARG A 149 8.15 -10.87 -10.30
CA ARG A 149 6.88 -10.23 -9.92
C ARG A 149 6.36 -9.23 -10.97
N THR A 150 7.23 -8.51 -11.66
CA THR A 150 6.81 -7.55 -12.71
C THR A 150 6.43 -8.28 -13.97
N ALA A 151 7.17 -9.33 -14.35
CA ALA A 151 6.79 -10.19 -15.47
C ALA A 151 5.45 -10.91 -15.23
N ALA A 152 5.24 -11.46 -14.02
CA ALA A 152 3.97 -12.08 -13.65
C ALA A 152 2.81 -11.07 -13.61
N SER A 153 3.05 -9.86 -13.11
CA SER A 153 2.05 -8.78 -13.11
C SER A 153 1.65 -8.37 -14.53
N ALA A 154 2.62 -8.25 -15.44
CA ALA A 154 2.34 -7.94 -16.84
C ALA A 154 1.50 -9.03 -17.51
N ARG A 155 1.85 -10.31 -17.28
CA ARG A 155 1.06 -11.45 -17.78
C ARG A 155 -0.36 -11.44 -17.24
N ALA A 156 -0.55 -11.16 -15.95
CA ALA A 156 -1.86 -11.08 -15.32
C ALA A 156 -2.75 -10.00 -16.00
N PHE A 157 -2.21 -8.80 -16.21
CA PHE A 157 -2.91 -7.73 -16.94
C PHE A 157 -3.24 -8.15 -18.39
N VAL A 158 -2.23 -8.62 -19.14
CA VAL A 158 -2.36 -9.01 -20.55
C VAL A 158 -3.42 -10.11 -20.72
N SER A 159 -3.49 -11.07 -19.80
CA SER A 159 -4.44 -12.19 -19.84
C SER A 159 -5.91 -11.75 -19.85
N LYS A 160 -6.21 -10.56 -19.31
CA LYS A 160 -7.57 -10.02 -19.24
C LYS A 160 -7.80 -8.82 -20.14
N PHE A 161 -6.75 -8.19 -20.67
CA PHE A 161 -6.86 -7.03 -21.54
C PHE A 161 -7.00 -7.40 -23.02
N PHE A 162 -6.10 -8.21 -23.57
CA PHE A 162 -6.03 -8.53 -25.01
C PHE A 162 -6.96 -9.70 -25.40
N ASP A 163 -7.45 -9.69 -26.64
CA ASP A 163 -8.27 -10.79 -27.21
C ASP A 163 -7.45 -12.06 -27.45
N ASN A 164 -6.17 -11.90 -27.83
CA ASN A 164 -5.23 -12.99 -27.97
C ASN A 164 -3.95 -12.71 -27.14
N PRO A 165 -3.98 -12.98 -25.82
CA PRO A 165 -2.84 -12.73 -24.93
C PRO A 165 -1.55 -13.47 -25.32
N SER A 166 -1.68 -14.62 -25.99
CA SER A 166 -0.53 -15.47 -26.37
C SER A 166 0.35 -14.84 -27.45
N SER A 167 -0.20 -13.92 -28.25
CA SER A 167 0.54 -13.21 -29.30
C SER A 167 1.18 -11.91 -28.82
N VAL A 168 1.09 -11.57 -27.53
CA VAL A 168 1.74 -10.39 -26.98
C VAL A 168 3.23 -10.66 -26.78
N HIS A 169 4.07 -9.85 -27.41
CA HIS A 169 5.50 -9.85 -27.16
C HIS A 169 5.82 -9.03 -25.90
N TYR A 170 6.71 -9.57 -25.06
CA TYR A 170 7.21 -8.91 -23.86
C TYR A 170 8.69 -8.62 -24.03
N GLU A 171 9.07 -7.37 -23.80
CA GLU A 171 10.46 -6.93 -23.85
C GLU A 171 10.93 -6.58 -22.42
N GLU A 172 12.03 -7.20 -21.98
CA GLU A 172 12.68 -6.77 -20.75
C GLU A 172 13.52 -5.50 -21.00
N ASP A 173 13.09 -4.37 -20.46
CA ASP A 173 13.80 -3.09 -20.63
C ASP A 173 14.06 -2.43 -19.28
N TYR A 174 15.20 -2.81 -18.69
CA TYR A 174 15.64 -2.26 -17.41
C TYR A 174 15.97 -0.76 -17.52
N GLN A 175 16.61 -0.32 -18.61
CA GLN A 175 17.01 1.08 -18.74
C GLN A 175 15.79 1.99 -18.82
N ARG A 176 14.76 1.62 -19.59
CA ARG A 176 13.53 2.41 -19.71
C ARG A 176 12.72 2.47 -18.41
N LEU A 177 12.58 1.35 -17.71
CA LEU A 177 11.70 1.25 -16.53
C LEU A 177 12.41 1.53 -15.20
N ARG A 178 13.74 1.50 -15.19
CA ARG A 178 14.61 1.70 -14.02
C ARG A 178 15.74 2.68 -14.31
N PHE A 179 15.52 3.66 -15.21
CA PHE A 179 16.52 4.69 -15.57
C PHE A 179 17.16 5.39 -14.36
N PHE A 180 16.40 5.58 -13.27
CA PHE A 180 16.91 6.17 -12.05
C PHE A 180 17.94 5.28 -11.32
N ASP A 181 17.88 3.96 -11.50
CA ASP A 181 18.77 2.99 -10.85
C ASP A 181 20.14 2.94 -11.53
N THR A 182 20.20 3.22 -12.84
CA THR A 182 21.46 3.34 -13.61
C THR A 182 22.11 4.71 -13.48
N CYS A 183 21.37 5.72 -13.03
CA CYS A 183 21.92 7.07 -12.82
C CYS A 183 22.86 7.10 -11.61
N THR A 184 24.18 7.12 -11.88
CA THR A 184 25.22 7.13 -10.84
C THR A 184 25.10 8.34 -9.91
N ARG A 185 24.79 9.53 -10.48
CA ARG A 185 24.58 10.75 -9.70
C ARG A 185 23.42 10.56 -8.72
N TYR A 186 22.24 10.19 -9.22
CA TYR A 186 21.07 9.93 -8.38
C TYR A 186 21.35 8.88 -7.30
N THR A 187 21.99 7.77 -7.66
CA THR A 187 22.30 6.70 -6.71
C THR A 187 23.19 7.20 -5.58
N ARG A 188 24.22 8.00 -5.89
CA ARG A 188 25.16 8.53 -4.91
C ARG A 188 24.56 9.67 -4.08
N THR A 189 23.94 10.65 -4.71
CA THR A 189 23.55 11.91 -4.05
C THR A 189 22.17 11.85 -3.43
N ILE A 190 21.29 10.97 -3.91
CA ILE A 190 19.90 10.85 -3.46
C ILE A 190 19.64 9.49 -2.81
N ARG A 191 19.72 8.40 -3.58
CA ARG A 191 19.22 7.07 -3.14
C ARG A 191 19.95 6.53 -1.92
N LYS A 192 21.28 6.65 -1.89
CA LYS A 192 22.14 6.18 -0.79
C LYS A 192 22.42 7.27 0.24
N ASN A 193 21.96 8.50 0.01
CA ASN A 193 22.27 9.62 0.87
C ASN A 193 21.31 9.68 2.06
N LYS A 194 21.78 9.22 3.23
CA LYS A 194 21.00 9.24 4.47
C LYS A 194 20.80 10.66 5.03
N THR A 195 21.60 11.65 4.62
CA THR A 195 21.43 13.03 5.09
C THR A 195 20.13 13.66 4.56
N LEU A 196 19.53 13.09 3.53
CA LEU A 196 18.21 13.52 3.03
C LEU A 196 17.05 12.98 3.87
N LEU A 197 17.33 12.10 4.84
CA LEU A 197 16.34 11.51 5.74
C LEU A 197 16.29 12.22 7.09
N VAL A 198 16.77 13.47 7.19
CA VAL A 198 16.76 14.23 8.45
C VAL A 198 15.34 14.36 9.01
N GLU A 199 14.38 14.77 8.19
CA GLU A 199 12.96 14.86 8.59
C GLU A 199 12.38 13.50 8.99
N TRP A 200 12.77 12.44 8.27
CA TRP A 200 12.37 11.07 8.61
C TRP A 200 12.87 10.67 10.01
N TYR A 201 14.15 10.91 10.32
CA TYR A 201 14.73 10.61 11.62
C TYR A 201 14.15 11.50 12.74
N ALA A 202 13.91 12.78 12.45
CA ALA A 202 13.31 13.71 13.39
C ALA A 202 11.90 13.26 13.76
N PHE A 203 11.08 12.90 12.77
CA PHE A 203 9.73 12.40 12.99
C PHE A 203 9.71 11.03 13.67
N GLN A 204 10.58 10.09 13.26
CA GLN A 204 10.71 8.76 13.88
C GLN A 204 10.95 8.88 15.40
N LYS A 205 11.79 9.83 15.82
CA LYS A 205 12.16 10.07 17.22
C LYS A 205 11.28 11.12 17.92
N GLY A 206 10.31 11.66 17.19
CA GLY A 206 9.43 12.73 17.60
C GLY A 206 8.40 12.30 18.65
N PRO A 207 7.69 13.28 19.23
CA PRO A 207 6.65 13.01 20.24
C PRO A 207 5.48 12.19 19.68
N GLU A 208 5.13 12.34 18.41
CA GLU A 208 4.03 11.62 17.76
C GLU A 208 4.30 10.10 17.74
N MET A 209 5.48 9.71 17.28
CA MET A 209 5.90 8.30 17.22
C MET A 209 6.10 7.69 18.62
N LYS A 210 6.66 8.46 19.57
CA LYS A 210 6.78 8.04 20.97
C LYS A 210 5.43 7.85 21.63
N LYS A 211 4.45 8.70 21.33
CA LYS A 211 3.08 8.56 21.81
C LYS A 211 2.44 7.27 21.29
N VAL A 212 2.54 7.00 19.99
CA VAL A 212 2.03 5.74 19.40
C VAL A 212 2.69 4.53 20.07
N LEU A 213 4.01 4.54 20.25
CA LEU A 213 4.71 3.45 20.94
C LEU A 213 4.17 3.25 22.36
N GLY A 214 4.02 4.32 23.14
CA GLY A 214 3.51 4.26 24.50
C GLY A 214 2.09 3.71 24.58
N GLU A 215 1.21 4.13 23.68
CA GLU A 215 -0.17 3.66 23.61
C GLU A 215 -0.24 2.19 23.16
N VAL A 216 0.52 1.77 22.15
CA VAL A 216 0.58 0.36 21.71
C VAL A 216 1.08 -0.53 22.85
N VAL A 217 2.12 -0.11 23.58
CA VAL A 217 2.63 -0.88 24.72
C VAL A 217 1.61 -0.94 25.86
N ALA A 218 0.93 0.18 26.17
CA ALA A 218 -0.02 0.25 27.25
C ALA A 218 -1.31 -0.55 26.98
N ASP A 219 -1.91 -0.37 25.80
CA ASP A 219 -3.18 -1.00 25.43
C ASP A 219 -3.08 -2.53 25.35
N ASN A 220 -1.90 -3.03 25.01
CA ASN A 220 -1.64 -4.45 24.83
C ASN A 220 -0.82 -5.08 25.98
N ASN A 221 -0.54 -4.33 27.05
CA ASN A 221 0.25 -4.74 28.22
C ASN A 221 1.61 -5.37 27.86
N LEU A 222 2.42 -4.68 27.03
CA LEU A 222 3.69 -5.20 26.49
C LEU A 222 4.95 -4.63 27.17
N TYR A 223 4.83 -4.11 28.39
CA TYR A 223 5.89 -3.35 29.09
C TYR A 223 7.19 -4.13 29.30
N ASP A 224 7.10 -5.45 29.39
CA ASP A 224 8.22 -6.38 29.60
C ASP A 224 9.11 -6.59 28.36
N LEU A 225 8.65 -6.21 27.16
CA LEU A 225 9.37 -6.50 25.91
C LEU A 225 10.33 -5.43 25.44
N ASN A 226 10.39 -4.29 26.12
CA ASN A 226 11.23 -3.16 25.73
C ASN A 226 11.09 -2.82 24.23
N ILE A 227 9.84 -2.73 23.75
CA ILE A 227 9.53 -2.48 22.33
C ILE A 227 10.14 -1.14 21.90
N THR A 228 10.88 -1.17 20.80
CA THR A 228 11.55 0.01 20.24
C THR A 228 10.71 0.66 19.13
N LEU A 229 11.09 1.88 18.72
CA LEU A 229 10.51 2.55 17.56
C LEU A 229 10.73 1.77 16.25
N ASP A 230 11.87 1.07 16.12
CA ASP A 230 12.14 0.21 14.97
C ASP A 230 11.25 -1.05 14.96
N ASP A 231 10.94 -1.60 16.14
CA ASP A 231 9.98 -2.71 16.24
C ASP A 231 8.56 -2.27 15.93
N LEU A 232 8.17 -1.06 16.35
CA LEU A 232 6.89 -0.45 15.99
C LEU A 232 6.73 -0.30 14.46
N GLU A 233 7.76 0.18 13.76
CA GLU A 233 7.78 0.21 12.29
C GLU A 233 7.66 -1.19 11.68
N ASP A 234 8.32 -2.18 12.27
CA ASP A 234 8.22 -3.55 11.77
C ASP A 234 6.84 -4.17 12.02
N PHE A 235 6.19 -3.88 13.15
CA PHE A 235 4.79 -4.28 13.41
C PHE A 235 3.83 -3.64 12.42
N TYR A 236 4.01 -2.35 12.15
CA TYR A 236 3.23 -1.64 11.15
C TYR A 236 3.41 -2.30 9.77
N LYS A 237 4.66 -2.60 9.39
CA LYS A 237 4.96 -3.26 8.12
C LYS A 237 4.41 -4.70 8.04
N MET A 238 4.33 -5.43 9.15
CA MET A 238 3.64 -6.72 9.22
C MET A 238 2.14 -6.53 9.01
N ALA A 239 1.54 -5.54 9.67
CA ALA A 239 0.14 -5.18 9.50
C ALA A 239 -0.18 -4.80 8.05
N SER A 240 0.66 -4.00 7.38
CA SER A 240 0.45 -3.64 5.97
C SER A 240 0.51 -4.84 5.04
N HIS A 241 1.45 -5.75 5.26
CA HIS A 241 1.55 -6.95 4.44
C HIS A 241 0.33 -7.86 4.61
N GLU A 242 -0.19 -8.03 5.84
CA GLU A 242 -1.41 -8.80 6.07
C GLU A 242 -2.67 -8.10 5.57
N ALA A 243 -2.77 -6.77 5.74
CA ALA A 243 -3.85 -5.97 5.16
C ALA A 243 -3.92 -6.13 3.64
N SER A 244 -2.78 -6.15 2.96
CA SER A 244 -2.71 -6.23 1.49
C SER A 244 -3.27 -7.52 0.88
N VAL A 245 -3.40 -8.59 1.66
CA VAL A 245 -3.90 -9.90 1.18
C VAL A 245 -5.27 -10.26 1.74
N MET A 246 -5.80 -9.40 2.59
CA MET A 246 -7.01 -9.62 3.35
C MET A 246 -8.24 -9.68 2.44
N GLN A 247 -9.12 -10.67 2.66
CA GLN A 247 -10.37 -10.80 1.89
C GLN A 247 -11.53 -9.99 2.54
N PRO A 248 -12.54 -9.57 1.75
CA PRO A 248 -13.63 -8.69 2.21
C PRO A 248 -14.39 -9.14 3.45
N ASP A 249 -14.48 -10.45 3.71
CA ASP A 249 -15.24 -11.02 4.83
C ASP A 249 -14.38 -11.53 6.00
N GLU A 250 -13.05 -11.47 5.88
CA GLU A 250 -12.15 -11.91 6.95
C GLU A 250 -12.27 -11.02 8.21
N LYS A 251 -11.74 -11.46 9.36
CA LYS A 251 -11.56 -10.57 10.51
C LYS A 251 -10.27 -9.76 10.34
N VAL A 252 -10.19 -8.59 10.97
CA VAL A 252 -8.95 -7.82 11.00
C VAL A 252 -7.84 -8.64 11.66
N SER A 253 -6.68 -8.69 11.02
CA SER A 253 -5.51 -9.44 11.50
C SER A 253 -5.05 -8.90 12.86
N GLY A 254 -4.53 -9.78 13.71
CA GLY A 254 -3.93 -9.42 14.99
C GLY A 254 -2.84 -8.36 14.86
N TRP A 255 -2.13 -8.32 13.73
CA TRP A 255 -1.12 -7.29 13.46
C TRP A 255 -1.70 -5.88 13.34
N LEU A 256 -2.88 -5.71 12.74
CA LEU A 256 -3.56 -4.41 12.72
C LEU A 256 -4.12 -4.07 14.10
N LYS A 257 -4.67 -5.07 14.81
CA LYS A 257 -5.27 -4.87 16.14
C LYS A 257 -4.29 -4.38 17.21
N LEU A 258 -2.98 -4.51 16.98
CA LEU A 258 -1.96 -3.93 17.88
C LEU A 258 -2.07 -2.40 17.94
N PHE A 259 -2.61 -1.79 16.89
CA PHE A 259 -2.71 -0.35 16.72
C PHE A 259 -4.15 0.10 16.92
N ARG A 260 -4.34 1.33 17.41
CA ARG A 260 -5.60 2.04 17.18
C ARG A 260 -5.66 2.54 15.74
N PRO A 261 -6.84 2.71 15.13
CA PRO A 261 -6.94 3.17 13.74
C PRO A 261 -6.14 4.46 13.45
N GLU A 262 -6.13 5.42 14.37
CA GLU A 262 -5.42 6.69 14.23
C GLU A 262 -3.89 6.56 14.21
N HIS A 263 -3.34 5.51 14.83
CA HIS A 263 -1.90 5.25 14.83
C HIS A 263 -1.38 4.99 13.41
N LEU A 264 -2.20 4.36 12.57
CA LEU A 264 -1.82 4.00 11.21
C LEU A 264 -1.49 5.23 10.36
N TYR A 265 -2.18 6.35 10.54
CA TYR A 265 -1.90 7.59 9.81
C TYR A 265 -0.54 8.20 10.19
N VAL A 266 -0.17 8.12 11.47
CA VAL A 266 1.15 8.58 11.96
C VAL A 266 2.25 7.72 11.34
N LEU A 267 2.06 6.41 11.33
CA LEU A 267 3.01 5.46 10.75
C LEU A 267 3.09 5.57 9.23
N GLU A 268 1.96 5.79 8.55
CA GLU A 268 1.91 6.06 7.12
C GLU A 268 2.71 7.32 6.77
N TYR A 269 2.51 8.41 7.50
CA TYR A 269 3.25 9.65 7.28
C TYR A 269 4.77 9.47 7.46
N LEU A 270 5.21 8.70 8.46
CA LEU A 270 6.63 8.33 8.60
C LEU A 270 7.15 7.61 7.33
N HIS A 271 6.35 6.73 6.75
CA HIS A 271 6.72 6.04 5.52
C HIS A 271 6.74 6.94 4.28
N ASP A 272 5.87 7.95 4.22
CA ASP A 272 5.87 8.97 3.17
C ASP A 272 7.10 9.86 3.24
N LEU A 273 7.50 10.31 4.44
CA LEU A 273 8.76 11.04 4.66
C LEU A 273 9.99 10.24 4.18
N LYS A 274 9.94 8.91 4.27
CA LYS A 274 11.03 8.03 3.79
C LYS A 274 11.13 7.98 2.25
N ALA A 275 10.01 8.22 1.57
CA ALA A 275 9.91 8.18 0.12
C ALA A 275 10.17 9.56 -0.51
N LEU A 276 9.77 10.64 0.17
CA LEU A 276 9.77 12.01 -0.35
C LEU A 276 11.09 12.42 -1.02
N PRO A 277 12.29 12.26 -0.40
CA PRO A 277 13.53 12.73 -1.02
C PRO A 277 13.87 12.01 -2.34
N LYS A 278 13.34 10.80 -2.54
CA LYS A 278 13.57 10.02 -3.76
C LYS A 278 12.64 10.43 -4.90
N LEU A 279 11.49 11.03 -4.57
CA LEU A 279 10.44 11.40 -5.51
C LEU A 279 10.56 12.86 -5.98
N THR A 280 11.08 13.76 -5.13
CA THR A 280 11.18 15.20 -5.43
C THR A 280 12.54 15.61 -6.04
N ALA A 281 13.49 14.68 -6.16
CA ALA A 281 14.83 14.96 -6.65
C ALA A 281 14.99 14.90 -8.19
N VAL A 282 13.89 14.98 -8.94
CA VAL A 282 13.86 14.96 -10.41
C VAL A 282 13.68 16.37 -10.94
#